data_AF-A0A318KK22-F1
#
_entry.id   AF-A0A318KK22-F1
#
_cell.length_a   1.000
_cell.length_b   1.000
_cell.length_c   1.000
_cell.angle_alpha   90.00
_cell.angle_beta   90.00
_cell.angle_gamma   90.00
#
_symmetry.space_group_name_H-M   'P 1'
#
loop_
_entity.id
_entity.type
_entity.pdbx_description
1 polymer ?
#
loop_
_entity_poly.entity_id
_entity_poly.type
_entity_poly.pdbx_seq_one_letter_code
_entity_poly.pdbx_strand_id
1 'polypeptide(L)'
;MEIDMHYQATYLAARLAGFDKPQATTIAHAAQYVDESDMSRLQDKDAGFWIRDFKPHPTVQSTNELIRDTVNLWKWDSSTRTGWSEAYLRHLRRVWACFHFLPGNYGPDAPFSYEGPTEARGWRYDDQCAEEFSMLCLTNSPLVANMVNDLLNHQDQPYLPHLIGVRMHVLADTWAHTYFAGTPSWCVNEADNPVTRVFPDGSTAEIKWGPGGQGREEFSPGTSLSYWGMPFLGHGRMGHLPDYPFMRYMYPAKWSGQPIFKNNPRDYLNGMGQMIQAMRCVLTGQPFVINQYAPLSEDVTFKINALVQMLENTNAKVRTRKWAEALDSWTFDGQCFGAPPPFRADAWLDEYKRTALENQPGTDYYRFNQAAVRHVQLVGDVLRTDAAITIQENPNCAVQRVQLASRSGRPVYIGPMSRSSTLLGGIKYCFPRAATSPISLQLVMVDGRQALETGGLVKIITEESAVGPEDCLGDWRTSDSLYYYYDGYAPTRQSWLLEKADGSSGPIRSGDAIRLRNQETTKAISCGREWLSTSSGTSADTEWVIHYL
;
A
#
# COMPACT_ATOMS: atom_id res chain seq x y z
N MET A 1 9.19 0.32 11.17
CA MET A 1 9.46 0.47 12.63
C MET A 1 8.45 -0.33 13.44
N GLU A 2 8.61 -0.43 14.77
CA GLU A 2 7.63 -1.07 15.64
C GLU A 2 6.76 -0.04 16.40
N ILE A 3 5.75 -0.54 17.12
CA ILE A 3 4.69 0.23 17.81
C ILE A 3 5.17 1.27 18.81
N ASP A 4 6.33 1.08 19.44
CA ASP A 4 6.91 2.09 20.31
C ASP A 4 7.26 3.38 19.55
N MET A 5 7.48 3.28 18.25
CA MET A 5 7.86 4.39 17.40
C MET A 5 6.63 4.99 16.72
N HIS A 6 5.89 4.19 15.94
CA HIS A 6 4.75 4.72 15.19
C HIS A 6 3.62 5.21 16.10
N TYR A 7 3.49 4.68 17.32
CA TYR A 7 2.52 5.17 18.29
C TYR A 7 3.11 6.19 19.27
N GLN A 8 4.05 5.79 20.12
CA GLN A 8 4.48 6.63 21.26
C GLN A 8 5.33 7.82 20.81
N ALA A 9 6.27 7.61 19.88
CA ALA A 9 7.09 8.68 19.33
C ALA A 9 6.25 9.69 18.55
N THR A 10 5.30 9.21 17.73
CA THR A 10 4.39 10.07 16.98
C THR A 10 3.52 10.92 17.90
N TYR A 11 2.98 10.33 18.98
CA TYR A 11 2.24 11.08 19.99
C TYR A 11 3.10 12.19 20.61
N LEU A 12 4.32 11.87 21.03
CA LEU A 12 5.25 12.86 21.57
C LEU A 12 5.55 13.96 20.55
N ALA A 13 5.84 13.60 19.31
CA ALA A 13 6.13 14.54 18.23
C ALA A 13 4.94 15.48 17.98
N ALA A 14 3.71 14.96 17.96
CA ALA A 14 2.50 15.77 17.78
C ALA A 14 2.31 16.76 18.94
N ARG A 15 2.52 16.31 20.18
CA ARG A 15 2.45 17.17 21.37
C ARG A 15 3.53 18.25 21.36
N LEU A 16 4.77 17.93 20.98
CA LEU A 16 5.87 18.89 20.84
C LEU A 16 5.68 19.87 19.67
N ALA A 17 4.92 19.47 18.65
CA ALA A 17 4.55 20.34 17.54
C ALA A 17 3.47 21.35 17.94
N GLY A 18 2.65 21.04 18.94
CA GLY A 18 1.60 21.92 19.48
C GLY A 18 0.18 21.38 19.38
N PHE A 19 -0.01 20.11 18.96
CA PHE A 19 -1.33 19.47 18.99
C PHE A 19 -1.76 19.17 20.43
N ASP A 20 -3.06 19.29 20.70
CA ASP A 20 -3.62 18.91 22.00
C ASP A 20 -3.62 17.39 22.19
N LYS A 21 -3.93 16.93 23.41
CA LYS A 21 -3.91 15.50 23.74
C LYS A 21 -4.88 14.66 22.87
N PRO A 22 -6.15 15.07 22.65
CA PRO A 22 -7.06 14.39 21.74
C PRO A 22 -6.51 14.25 20.31
N GLN A 23 -6.09 15.35 19.68
CA GLN A 23 -5.57 15.33 18.31
C GLN A 23 -4.28 14.51 18.21
N ALA A 24 -3.35 14.68 19.15
CA ALA A 24 -2.11 13.89 19.18
C ALA A 24 -2.39 12.39 19.35
N THR A 25 -3.44 12.02 20.10
CA THR A 25 -3.86 10.62 20.24
C THR A 25 -4.41 10.07 18.92
N THR A 26 -5.24 10.83 18.20
CA THR A 26 -5.75 10.43 16.88
C THR A 26 -4.63 10.32 15.85
N ILE A 27 -3.71 11.29 15.81
CA ILE A 27 -2.54 11.27 14.91
C ILE A 27 -1.67 10.03 15.17
N ALA A 28 -1.36 9.77 16.44
CA ALA A 28 -0.56 8.60 16.83
C ALA A 28 -1.28 7.28 16.53
N HIS A 29 -2.58 7.19 16.80
CA HIS A 29 -3.36 5.99 16.51
C HIS A 29 -3.43 5.75 15.00
N ALA A 30 -3.67 6.78 14.19
CA ALA A 30 -3.63 6.69 12.73
C ALA A 30 -2.26 6.22 12.24
N ALA A 31 -1.17 6.75 12.78
CA ALA A 31 0.18 6.30 12.41
C ALA A 31 0.35 4.81 12.68
N GLN A 32 0.09 4.34 13.91
CA GLN A 32 0.17 2.91 14.23
C GLN A 32 -0.80 2.05 13.39
N TYR A 33 -1.99 2.57 13.08
CA TYR A 33 -3.01 1.81 12.36
C TYR A 33 -2.61 1.53 10.89
N VAL A 34 -1.62 2.24 10.34
CA VAL A 34 -0.99 1.90 9.05
C VAL A 34 -0.39 0.49 9.09
N ASP A 35 0.21 0.08 10.21
CA ASP A 35 0.77 -1.27 10.39
C ASP A 35 -0.29 -2.35 10.74
N GLU A 36 -1.55 -1.97 10.90
CA GLU A 36 -2.63 -2.88 11.27
C GLU A 36 -3.67 -3.08 10.16
N SER A 37 -3.84 -2.10 9.27
CA SER A 37 -4.94 -2.09 8.29
C SER A 37 -4.66 -2.97 7.06
N ASP A 38 -4.59 -4.27 7.28
CA ASP A 38 -4.61 -5.32 6.25
C ASP A 38 -6.02 -5.57 5.67
N MET A 39 -6.10 -6.41 4.64
CA MET A 39 -7.38 -6.71 3.96
C MET A 39 -8.46 -7.27 4.89
N SER A 40 -8.10 -8.03 5.93
CA SER A 40 -9.07 -8.62 6.86
C SER A 40 -9.76 -7.57 7.74
N ARG A 41 -9.11 -6.41 7.96
CA ARG A 41 -9.73 -5.29 8.67
C ARG A 41 -10.60 -4.41 7.79
N LEU A 42 -10.41 -4.48 6.47
CA LEU A 42 -11.23 -3.76 5.50
C LEU A 42 -12.52 -4.49 5.12
N GLN A 43 -12.57 -5.81 5.38
CA GLN A 43 -13.60 -6.70 4.87
C GLN A 43 -14.47 -7.33 5.96
N ASP A 44 -15.73 -7.60 5.62
CA ASP A 44 -16.65 -8.41 6.42
C ASP A 44 -16.46 -9.92 6.16
N LYS A 45 -17.28 -10.74 6.83
CA LYS A 45 -17.20 -12.21 6.74
C LYS A 45 -17.54 -12.76 5.34
N ASP A 46 -18.31 -12.02 4.56
CA ASP A 46 -18.69 -12.34 3.18
C ASP A 46 -17.67 -11.73 2.20
N ALA A 47 -16.58 -11.19 2.77
CA ALA A 47 -15.55 -10.42 2.13
C ALA A 47 -16.13 -9.23 1.36
N GLY A 48 -17.14 -8.54 1.89
CA GLY A 48 -17.63 -7.20 1.49
C GLY A 48 -16.85 -6.08 2.20
N PHE A 49 -16.61 -4.91 1.58
CA PHE A 49 -15.90 -3.82 2.25
C PHE A 49 -16.83 -3.20 3.29
N TRP A 50 -16.29 -2.87 4.46
CA TRP A 50 -17.09 -2.19 5.50
C TRP A 50 -17.58 -0.82 5.06
N ILE A 51 -16.77 -0.09 4.29
CA ILE A 51 -17.11 1.21 3.70
C ILE A 51 -17.59 0.98 2.27
N ARG A 52 -18.75 1.57 1.92
CA ARG A 52 -19.40 1.39 0.62
C ARG A 52 -19.34 2.63 -0.29
N ASP A 53 -18.95 3.77 0.28
CA ASP A 53 -18.91 5.07 -0.40
C ASP A 53 -17.68 5.19 -1.31
N PHE A 54 -16.60 4.52 -0.96
CA PHE A 54 -15.36 4.43 -1.73
C PHE A 54 -14.68 3.09 -1.45
N LYS A 55 -13.76 2.68 -2.33
CA LYS A 55 -12.96 1.48 -2.14
C LYS A 55 -11.81 1.77 -1.15
N PRO A 56 -11.81 1.20 0.07
CA PRO A 56 -10.69 1.37 0.98
C PRO A 56 -9.44 0.65 0.44
N HIS A 57 -8.27 1.04 0.93
CA HIS A 57 -6.98 0.53 0.47
C HIS A 57 -6.17 -0.02 1.64
N PRO A 58 -5.68 -1.28 1.58
CA PRO A 58 -4.87 -1.86 2.65
C PRO A 58 -3.53 -1.14 2.75
N THR A 59 -3.08 -0.86 3.96
CA THR A 59 -1.82 -0.16 4.19
C THR A 59 -0.67 -1.12 4.51
N VAL A 60 -0.99 -2.36 4.88
CA VAL A 60 -0.04 -3.45 5.17
C VAL A 60 -0.58 -4.79 4.64
N GLN A 61 0.25 -5.82 4.60
CA GLN A 61 -0.19 -7.22 4.39
C GLN A 61 0.06 -8.06 5.64
N SER A 62 -0.93 -8.87 6.03
CA SER A 62 -0.79 -9.84 7.12
C SER A 62 0.22 -10.94 6.78
N THR A 63 0.79 -11.61 7.80
CA THR A 63 1.70 -12.75 7.60
C THR A 63 1.08 -13.83 6.72
N ASN A 64 -0.24 -14.07 6.82
CA ASN A 64 -0.93 -15.05 5.99
C ASN A 64 -0.99 -14.63 4.51
N GLU A 65 -1.14 -13.33 4.23
CA GLU A 65 -1.06 -12.79 2.87
C GLU A 65 0.36 -12.92 2.33
N LEU A 66 1.38 -12.51 3.10
CA LEU A 66 2.79 -12.66 2.71
C LEU A 66 3.17 -14.13 2.41
N ILE A 67 2.73 -15.06 3.27
CA ILE A 67 2.95 -16.51 3.08
C ILE A 67 2.25 -16.96 1.80
N ARG A 68 0.97 -16.60 1.62
CA ARG A 68 0.19 -16.93 0.42
C ARG A 68 0.91 -16.45 -0.83
N ASP A 69 1.45 -15.24 -0.81
CA ASP A 69 2.17 -14.64 -1.94
C ASP A 69 3.52 -15.31 -2.20
N THR A 70 4.18 -15.79 -1.14
CA THR A 70 5.43 -16.56 -1.24
C THR A 70 5.21 -17.96 -1.82
N VAL A 71 4.12 -18.65 -1.45
CA VAL A 71 3.86 -20.05 -1.85
C VAL A 71 3.04 -20.19 -3.14
N ASN A 72 2.40 -19.13 -3.61
CA ASN A 72 1.56 -19.17 -4.81
C ASN A 72 2.37 -19.17 -6.10
N LEU A 73 2.92 -20.34 -6.43
CA LEU A 73 3.65 -20.63 -7.67
C LEU A 73 2.82 -20.44 -8.98
N TRP A 74 1.50 -20.24 -8.90
CA TRP A 74 0.65 -19.94 -10.08
C TRP A 74 0.61 -18.46 -10.47
N LYS A 75 1.10 -17.55 -9.60
CA LYS A 75 1.37 -16.15 -9.99
C LYS A 75 2.63 -16.03 -10.88
N TRP A 76 3.31 -17.16 -11.09
CA TRP A 76 4.45 -17.30 -11.99
C TRP A 76 4.03 -17.06 -13.43
N ASP A 77 4.50 -15.95 -13.98
CA ASP A 77 4.43 -15.68 -15.40
C ASP A 77 5.82 -15.92 -16.03
N SER A 78 5.93 -17.02 -16.79
CA SER A 78 7.17 -17.34 -17.50
C SER A 78 7.47 -16.35 -18.64
N SER A 79 6.47 -15.59 -19.09
CA SER A 79 6.61 -14.60 -20.16
C SER A 79 7.19 -13.28 -19.66
N THR A 80 6.98 -12.93 -18.39
CA THR A 80 7.58 -11.72 -17.80
C THR A 80 9.03 -11.91 -17.39
N ARG A 81 9.56 -13.16 -17.39
CA ARG A 81 10.90 -13.53 -16.88
C ARG A 81 11.14 -13.17 -15.41
N THR A 82 10.16 -12.56 -14.75
CA THR A 82 10.22 -11.95 -13.42
C THR A 82 9.50 -12.76 -12.35
N GLY A 83 8.97 -13.93 -12.69
CA GLY A 83 8.28 -14.79 -11.73
C GLY A 83 7.01 -14.23 -11.07
N TRP A 84 6.70 -12.93 -11.16
CA TRP A 84 5.48 -12.22 -10.75
C TRP A 84 5.09 -11.22 -11.84
N SER A 85 3.79 -11.06 -12.13
CA SER A 85 3.35 -10.13 -13.17
C SER A 85 3.53 -8.66 -12.75
N GLU A 86 3.72 -7.77 -13.73
CA GLU A 86 3.84 -6.32 -13.46
C GLU A 86 2.61 -5.77 -12.72
N ALA A 87 1.42 -6.25 -13.08
CA ALA A 87 0.17 -5.96 -12.39
C ALA A 87 0.23 -6.28 -10.88
N TYR A 88 0.84 -7.41 -10.53
CA TYR A 88 1.02 -7.82 -9.15
C TYR A 88 2.07 -6.98 -8.42
N LEU A 89 3.18 -6.65 -9.08
CA LEU A 89 4.19 -5.74 -8.52
C LEU A 89 3.60 -4.37 -8.21
N ARG A 90 2.76 -3.81 -9.08
CA ARG A 90 2.05 -2.56 -8.82
C ARG A 90 1.12 -2.66 -7.61
N HIS A 91 0.42 -3.78 -7.43
CA HIS A 91 -0.38 -4.00 -6.21
C HIS A 91 0.50 -3.94 -4.95
N LEU A 92 1.65 -4.61 -4.94
CA LEU A 92 2.58 -4.55 -3.80
C LEU A 92 3.14 -3.14 -3.58
N ARG A 93 3.53 -2.44 -4.65
CA ARG A 93 4.07 -1.07 -4.58
C ARG A 93 3.04 -0.09 -3.99
N ARG A 94 1.73 -0.28 -4.24
CA ARG A 94 0.65 0.51 -3.62
C ARG A 94 0.49 0.29 -2.11
N VAL A 95 1.05 -0.78 -1.56
CA VAL A 95 1.07 -1.05 -0.12
C VAL A 95 2.45 -0.64 0.42
N TRP A 96 3.50 -1.32 -0.03
CA TRP A 96 4.83 -1.19 0.55
C TRP A 96 5.55 0.10 0.16
N ALA A 97 5.60 0.45 -1.12
CA ALA A 97 6.26 1.69 -1.53
C ALA A 97 5.49 2.93 -1.07
N CYS A 98 4.16 2.87 -1.04
CA CYS A 98 3.35 4.01 -0.57
C CYS A 98 3.46 4.25 0.94
N PHE A 99 3.40 3.20 1.77
CA PHE A 99 3.27 3.36 3.22
C PHE A 99 4.57 3.15 4.00
N HIS A 100 5.50 2.32 3.52
CA HIS A 100 6.64 1.85 4.31
C HIS A 100 8.02 2.14 3.70
N PHE A 101 8.09 2.36 2.38
CA PHE A 101 9.35 2.55 1.66
C PHE A 101 9.19 3.64 0.60
N LEU A 102 8.88 4.86 1.04
CA LEU A 102 8.57 5.99 0.16
C LEU A 102 9.73 6.26 -0.82
N PRO A 103 9.51 6.12 -2.15
CA PRO A 103 10.57 6.29 -3.13
C PRO A 103 11.25 7.66 -3.07
N GLY A 104 12.55 7.68 -3.35
CA GLY A 104 13.30 8.94 -3.38
C GLY A 104 14.49 9.00 -4.32
N ASN A 105 14.87 7.92 -5.00
CA ASN A 105 16.06 7.87 -5.87
C ASN A 105 15.72 7.98 -7.36
N TYR A 106 14.82 8.91 -7.72
CA TYR A 106 14.36 9.11 -9.08
C TYR A 106 14.59 10.54 -9.55
N GLY A 107 14.48 10.76 -10.86
CA GLY A 107 14.70 12.06 -11.48
C GLY A 107 16.19 12.38 -11.73
N PRO A 108 16.47 13.54 -12.34
CA PRO A 108 17.83 13.93 -12.75
C PRO A 108 18.78 14.16 -11.57
N ASP A 109 18.23 14.48 -10.39
CA ASP A 109 18.98 14.77 -9.16
C ASP A 109 19.04 13.54 -8.21
N ALA A 110 18.76 12.34 -8.72
CA ALA A 110 18.85 11.10 -7.94
C ALA A 110 20.26 10.95 -7.32
N PRO A 111 20.38 10.84 -5.98
CA PRO A 111 21.67 10.92 -5.32
C PRO A 111 22.51 9.64 -5.46
N PHE A 112 21.92 8.51 -5.83
CA PHE A 112 22.62 7.24 -5.96
C PHE A 112 22.53 6.68 -7.39
N SER A 113 23.68 6.24 -7.89
CA SER A 113 23.78 5.41 -9.09
C SER A 113 23.97 3.95 -8.69
N TYR A 114 23.54 3.03 -9.55
CA TYR A 114 23.73 1.60 -9.31
C TYR A 114 25.20 1.23 -9.54
N GLU A 115 25.86 0.72 -8.51
CA GLU A 115 27.25 0.24 -8.55
C GLU A 115 27.36 -1.27 -8.28
N GLY A 116 26.22 -1.94 -8.19
CA GLY A 116 26.13 -3.37 -7.92
C GLY A 116 26.50 -4.24 -9.12
N PRO A 117 26.51 -5.57 -8.94
CA PRO A 117 26.74 -6.50 -10.04
C PRO A 117 25.60 -6.45 -11.05
N THR A 118 25.92 -6.60 -12.34
CA THR A 118 24.94 -6.74 -13.42
C THR A 118 24.47 -8.18 -13.62
N GLU A 119 25.12 -9.15 -12.95
CA GLU A 119 24.69 -10.54 -12.90
C GLU A 119 25.02 -11.18 -11.54
N ALA A 120 24.08 -11.89 -10.93
CA ALA A 120 24.29 -12.66 -9.70
C ALA A 120 23.32 -13.84 -9.61
N ARG A 121 23.82 -15.04 -9.23
CA ARG A 121 23.01 -16.26 -9.09
C ARG A 121 22.18 -16.61 -10.34
N GLY A 122 22.68 -16.25 -11.54
CA GLY A 122 22.00 -16.43 -12.82
C GLY A 122 20.93 -15.38 -13.14
N TRP A 123 20.78 -14.35 -12.31
CA TRP A 123 19.88 -13.21 -12.52
C TRP A 123 20.66 -12.04 -13.11
N ARG A 124 20.00 -11.27 -13.97
CA ARG A 124 20.60 -10.14 -14.69
C ARG A 124 19.92 -8.84 -14.28
N TYR A 125 20.72 -7.79 -14.21
CA TYR A 125 20.24 -6.43 -14.06
C TYR A 125 19.66 -5.97 -15.40
N ASP A 126 18.38 -5.64 -15.42
CA ASP A 126 17.60 -5.22 -16.59
C ASP A 126 16.87 -3.88 -16.33
N ASP A 127 16.05 -3.44 -17.28
CA ASP A 127 15.32 -2.17 -17.18
C ASP A 127 14.37 -2.14 -15.97
N GLN A 128 13.82 -3.29 -15.58
CA GLN A 128 13.00 -3.39 -14.37
C GLN A 128 13.85 -3.19 -13.12
N CYS A 129 15.03 -3.82 -13.03
CA CYS A 129 15.96 -3.58 -11.92
C CYS A 129 16.34 -2.09 -11.80
N ALA A 130 16.47 -1.39 -12.94
CA ALA A 130 16.72 0.04 -12.96
C ALA A 130 15.53 0.86 -12.44
N GLU A 131 14.30 0.53 -12.85
CA GLU A 131 13.07 1.13 -12.31
C GLU A 131 13.00 0.92 -10.79
N GLU A 132 13.25 -0.28 -10.30
CA GLU A 132 13.18 -0.60 -8.88
C GLU A 132 14.26 0.08 -8.06
N PHE A 133 15.47 0.22 -8.59
CA PHE A 133 16.53 1.00 -7.97
C PHE A 133 16.17 2.48 -7.88
N SER A 134 15.41 3.01 -8.84
CA SER A 134 14.90 4.39 -8.73
C SER A 134 13.86 4.55 -7.61
N MET A 135 13.24 3.45 -7.17
CA MET A 135 12.31 3.42 -6.03
C MET A 135 12.99 3.27 -4.66
N LEU A 136 14.32 3.38 -4.57
CA LEU A 136 15.05 3.34 -3.30
C LEU A 136 14.48 4.39 -2.33
N CYS A 137 14.15 3.97 -1.11
CA CYS A 137 13.57 4.81 -0.06
C CYS A 137 14.63 5.75 0.52
N LEU A 138 14.33 7.06 0.57
CA LEU A 138 15.23 8.12 1.05
C LEU A 138 14.53 9.12 1.98
N THR A 139 15.25 9.62 3.00
CA THR A 139 14.74 10.44 4.13
C THR A 139 14.40 11.89 3.81
N ASN A 140 14.88 12.40 2.69
CA ASN A 140 14.78 13.81 2.31
C ASN A 140 14.51 13.94 0.81
N SER A 141 13.64 13.07 0.28
CA SER A 141 13.30 13.08 -1.14
C SER A 141 12.28 14.17 -1.48
N PRO A 142 12.18 14.59 -2.76
CA PRO A 142 11.11 15.46 -3.23
C PRO A 142 9.71 14.91 -2.87
N LEU A 143 9.54 13.58 -2.89
CA LEU A 143 8.27 12.95 -2.52
C LEU A 143 7.90 13.17 -1.05
N VAL A 144 8.86 13.20 -0.12
CA VAL A 144 8.61 13.58 1.28
C VAL A 144 8.07 15.02 1.35
N ALA A 145 8.66 15.94 0.58
CA ALA A 145 8.18 17.32 0.53
C ALA A 145 6.76 17.41 -0.04
N ASN A 146 6.49 16.74 -1.15
CA ASN A 146 5.16 16.69 -1.78
C ASN A 146 4.10 16.14 -0.80
N MET A 147 4.41 15.01 -0.15
CA MET A 147 3.57 14.39 0.87
C MET A 147 3.22 15.34 2.01
N VAL A 148 4.22 16.00 2.61
CA VAL A 148 3.98 16.88 3.76
C VAL A 148 3.29 18.17 3.34
N ASN A 149 3.73 18.81 2.25
CA ASN A 149 3.15 20.07 1.79
C ASN A 149 1.70 19.93 1.35
N ASP A 150 1.32 18.78 0.80
CA ASP A 150 -0.07 18.53 0.43
C ASP A 150 -1.03 18.56 1.64
N LEU A 151 -0.55 18.35 2.88
CA LEU A 151 -1.39 18.49 4.08
C LEU A 151 -2.01 19.88 4.22
N LEU A 152 -1.35 20.92 3.67
CA LEU A 152 -1.85 22.29 3.68
C LEU A 152 -3.13 22.47 2.85
N ASN A 153 -3.39 21.57 1.89
CA ASN A 153 -4.62 21.55 1.09
C ASN A 153 -5.82 20.91 1.82
N HIS A 154 -5.60 20.37 3.02
CA HIS A 154 -6.59 19.60 3.78
C HIS A 154 -6.96 20.22 5.13
N GLN A 155 -6.59 21.49 5.39
CA GLN A 155 -6.77 22.15 6.70
C GLN A 155 -8.21 22.11 7.23
N ASP A 156 -9.21 22.26 6.34
CA ASP A 156 -10.63 22.28 6.72
C ASP A 156 -11.28 20.89 6.72
N GLN A 157 -10.50 19.82 6.55
CA GLN A 157 -11.04 18.48 6.37
C GLN A 157 -11.12 17.70 7.69
N PRO A 158 -12.24 17.01 7.99
CA PRO A 158 -12.42 16.30 9.26
C PRO A 158 -11.48 15.10 9.45
N TYR A 159 -10.88 14.60 8.36
CA TYR A 159 -9.89 13.52 8.34
C TYR A 159 -8.44 14.02 8.42
N LEU A 160 -8.20 15.33 8.56
CA LEU A 160 -6.84 15.89 8.61
C LEU A 160 -5.95 15.23 9.68
N PRO A 161 -6.38 15.01 10.94
CA PRO A 161 -5.55 14.33 11.93
C PRO A 161 -5.14 12.92 11.50
N HIS A 162 -6.04 12.19 10.83
CA HIS A 162 -5.75 10.85 10.31
C HIS A 162 -4.74 10.91 9.15
N LEU A 163 -4.88 11.89 8.26
CA LEU A 163 -3.93 12.10 7.16
C LEU A 163 -2.55 12.54 7.66
N ILE A 164 -2.48 13.38 8.69
CA ILE A 164 -1.22 13.70 9.38
C ILE A 164 -0.62 12.41 9.93
N GLY A 165 -1.39 11.58 10.66
CA GLY A 165 -0.90 10.32 11.21
C GLY A 165 -0.35 9.37 10.17
N VAL A 166 -1.09 9.12 9.09
CA VAL A 166 -0.63 8.31 7.94
C VAL A 166 0.69 8.84 7.37
N ARG A 167 0.80 10.16 7.16
CA ARG A 167 2.01 10.76 6.57
C ARG A 167 3.19 10.84 7.53
N MET A 168 2.94 10.96 8.84
CA MET A 168 4.00 10.89 9.86
C MET A 168 4.53 9.48 10.00
N HIS A 169 3.68 8.45 9.90
CA HIS A 169 4.12 7.06 9.76
C HIS A 169 5.08 6.90 8.59
N VAL A 170 4.66 7.30 7.40
CA VAL A 170 5.46 7.16 6.17
C VAL A 170 6.76 7.95 6.27
N LEU A 171 6.72 9.20 6.75
CA LEU A 171 7.91 10.02 6.96
C LEU A 171 8.88 9.32 7.91
N ALA A 172 8.40 8.81 9.03
CA ALA A 172 9.23 8.13 10.00
C ALA A 172 9.85 6.84 9.40
N ASP A 173 9.07 6.08 8.63
CA ASP A 173 9.57 4.89 7.91
C ASP A 173 10.63 5.23 6.85
N THR A 174 10.64 6.44 6.28
CA THR A 174 11.75 6.85 5.40
C THR A 174 13.10 6.84 6.09
N TRP A 175 13.16 7.07 7.40
CA TRP A 175 14.37 7.02 8.23
C TRP A 175 14.74 5.61 8.65
N ALA A 176 13.76 4.82 9.07
CA ALA A 176 14.04 3.44 9.45
C ALA A 176 14.48 2.61 8.25
N HIS A 177 13.75 2.73 7.15
CA HIS A 177 13.87 1.87 5.97
C HIS A 177 14.63 2.51 4.80
N THR A 178 15.39 3.58 5.07
CA THR A 178 16.31 4.17 4.07
C THR A 178 17.17 3.07 3.45
N TYR A 179 17.39 3.15 2.13
CA TYR A 179 18.21 2.20 1.35
C TYR A 179 17.57 0.84 1.04
N PHE A 180 16.26 0.70 1.27
CA PHE A 180 15.44 -0.40 0.77
C PHE A 180 14.35 0.13 -0.16
N ALA A 181 13.72 -0.74 -0.95
CA ALA A 181 12.63 -0.41 -1.84
C ALA A 181 11.37 -1.24 -1.51
N GLY A 182 10.19 -0.60 -1.59
CA GLY A 182 8.88 -1.21 -1.34
C GLY A 182 8.36 -2.09 -2.48
N THR A 183 9.27 -2.81 -3.11
CA THR A 183 9.04 -3.77 -4.18
C THR A 183 10.00 -4.93 -3.94
N PRO A 184 9.65 -6.17 -4.28
CA PRO A 184 10.63 -7.24 -4.30
C PRO A 184 11.75 -6.87 -5.27
N SER A 185 13.01 -6.91 -4.83
CA SER A 185 14.14 -6.62 -5.72
C SER A 185 15.45 -7.17 -5.16
N TRP A 186 16.05 -8.11 -5.86
CA TRP A 186 17.32 -8.72 -5.48
C TRP A 186 18.50 -7.75 -5.61
N CYS A 187 18.49 -6.84 -6.58
CA CYS A 187 19.58 -5.91 -6.82
C CYS A 187 19.55 -4.74 -5.84
N VAL A 188 18.39 -4.46 -5.23
CA VAL A 188 18.20 -3.38 -4.25
C VAL A 188 18.18 -3.89 -2.82
N ASN A 189 17.32 -4.86 -2.51
CA ASN A 189 17.00 -5.26 -1.13
C ASN A 189 17.82 -6.43 -0.61
N GLU A 190 18.72 -7.01 -1.43
CA GLU A 190 19.65 -8.02 -0.94
C GLU A 190 20.68 -7.38 -0.01
N ALA A 191 20.85 -8.01 1.14
CA ALA A 191 21.90 -7.74 2.10
C ALA A 191 22.77 -8.99 2.15
N ASP A 192 23.92 -8.92 1.50
CA ASP A 192 24.88 -10.02 1.52
C ASP A 192 25.52 -10.15 2.92
N ASN A 193 26.17 -11.28 3.17
CA ASN A 193 26.89 -11.50 4.44
C ASN A 193 28.34 -10.99 4.35
N PRO A 194 28.93 -10.55 5.48
CA PRO A 194 28.34 -10.50 6.82
C PRO A 194 27.54 -9.21 7.08
N VAL A 195 26.45 -9.33 7.84
CA VAL A 195 25.82 -8.19 8.51
C VAL A 195 26.43 -8.06 9.90
N THR A 196 26.82 -6.86 10.28
CA THR A 196 27.66 -6.62 11.46
C THR A 196 27.02 -5.59 12.37
N ARG A 197 26.78 -5.96 13.63
CA ARG A 197 26.41 -5.02 14.70
C ARG A 197 27.60 -4.15 15.07
N VAL A 198 27.34 -2.87 15.31
CA VAL A 198 28.34 -1.88 15.75
C VAL A 198 27.96 -1.37 17.14
N PHE A 199 28.83 -1.54 18.13
CA PHE A 199 28.57 -1.09 19.50
C PHE A 199 28.99 0.37 19.71
N PRO A 200 28.52 1.04 20.77
CA PRO A 200 28.88 2.43 21.06
C PRO A 200 30.38 2.69 21.26
N ASP A 201 31.14 1.70 21.70
CA ASP A 201 32.60 1.76 21.85
C ASP A 201 33.37 1.54 20.53
N GLY A 202 32.65 1.33 19.42
CA GLY A 202 33.22 1.06 18.10
C GLY A 202 33.56 -0.41 17.86
N SER A 203 33.38 -1.29 18.85
CA SER A 203 33.53 -2.73 18.65
C SER A 203 32.43 -3.28 17.74
N THR A 204 32.69 -4.40 17.09
CA THR A 204 31.76 -4.99 16.11
C THR A 204 31.55 -6.48 16.35
N ALA A 205 30.33 -6.96 16.12
CA ALA A 205 30.02 -8.39 16.14
C ALA A 205 29.19 -8.80 14.92
N GLU A 206 29.53 -9.92 14.30
CA GLU A 206 28.72 -10.49 13.22
C GLU A 206 27.35 -10.91 13.76
N ILE A 207 26.31 -10.50 13.04
CA ILE A 207 24.94 -10.92 13.26
C ILE A 207 24.72 -12.22 12.50
N LYS A 208 24.44 -13.31 13.22
CA LYS A 208 24.28 -14.63 12.61
C LYS A 208 22.82 -14.90 12.21
N TRP A 209 22.59 -15.00 10.91
CA TRP A 209 21.31 -15.41 10.33
C TRP A 209 21.02 -16.91 10.53
N GLY A 210 19.74 -17.29 10.57
CA GLY A 210 19.34 -18.69 10.47
C GLY A 210 17.83 -18.88 10.31
N PRO A 211 17.36 -19.79 9.43
CA PRO A 211 15.96 -20.16 9.34
C PRO A 211 15.54 -20.95 10.59
N GLY A 212 14.52 -20.48 11.32
CA GLY A 212 13.82 -21.26 12.35
C GLY A 212 14.50 -21.41 13.71
N GLY A 213 15.15 -20.38 14.24
CA GLY A 213 15.86 -20.50 15.52
C GLY A 213 14.99 -20.35 16.77
N GLN A 214 14.79 -21.44 17.52
CA GLN A 214 14.72 -21.30 18.98
C GLN A 214 16.01 -20.62 19.44
N GLY A 215 15.91 -19.39 19.96
CA GLY A 215 17.01 -18.68 20.62
C GLY A 215 17.94 -17.84 19.74
N ARG A 216 17.52 -17.36 18.56
CA ARG A 216 18.26 -16.34 17.80
C ARG A 216 17.37 -15.11 17.58
N GLU A 217 17.88 -13.94 17.91
CA GLU A 217 17.11 -12.69 18.09
C GLU A 217 16.57 -12.07 16.78
N GLU A 218 17.00 -12.55 15.61
CA GLU A 218 16.76 -11.87 14.34
C GLU A 218 16.46 -12.90 13.22
N PHE A 219 15.22 -12.87 12.72
CA PHE A 219 14.76 -13.75 11.63
C PHE A 219 15.18 -13.17 10.28
N SER A 220 15.94 -13.93 9.49
CA SER A 220 16.03 -13.73 8.04
C SER A 220 15.40 -14.93 7.36
N PRO A 221 14.37 -14.75 6.52
CA PRO A 221 13.87 -15.84 5.71
C PRO A 221 15.02 -16.39 4.86
N GLY A 222 15.09 -17.72 4.78
CA GLY A 222 16.07 -18.40 3.92
C GLY A 222 16.00 -17.89 2.48
N THR A 223 17.03 -18.17 1.68
CA THR A 223 17.07 -17.80 0.26
C THR A 223 15.79 -18.26 -0.43
N SER A 224 14.98 -17.29 -0.89
CA SER A 224 13.78 -17.54 -1.67
C SER A 224 14.11 -18.34 -2.93
N LEU A 225 13.19 -19.20 -3.36
CA LEU A 225 13.29 -19.89 -4.66
C LEU A 225 13.15 -18.92 -5.86
N SER A 226 12.70 -17.67 -5.62
CA SER A 226 12.57 -16.60 -6.61
C SER A 226 13.23 -15.32 -6.13
N TYR A 227 13.93 -14.64 -7.04
CA TYR A 227 14.60 -13.34 -6.81
C TYR A 227 13.65 -12.17 -6.62
N TRP A 228 12.36 -12.42 -6.83
CA TRP A 228 11.23 -11.52 -6.56
C TRP A 228 10.37 -11.99 -5.40
N GLY A 229 10.83 -13.01 -4.65
CA GLY A 229 10.07 -13.48 -3.50
C GLY A 229 10.01 -12.43 -2.40
N MET A 230 9.04 -12.62 -1.50
CA MET A 230 8.84 -11.75 -0.33
C MET A 230 10.10 -11.49 0.52
N PRO A 231 11.11 -12.38 0.60
CA PRO A 231 12.38 -12.05 1.27
C PRO A 231 13.09 -10.81 0.71
N PHE A 232 12.92 -10.51 -0.58
CA PHE A 232 13.51 -9.35 -1.24
C PHE A 232 12.60 -8.13 -1.25
N LEU A 233 11.45 -8.17 -0.57
CA LEU A 233 10.57 -7.04 -0.42
C LEU A 233 11.03 -6.19 0.76
N GLY A 234 11.40 -4.93 0.50
CA GLY A 234 11.84 -4.00 1.53
C GLY A 234 13.01 -4.55 2.34
N HIS A 235 12.93 -4.44 3.66
CA HIS A 235 13.95 -4.95 4.56
C HIS A 235 13.80 -6.44 4.91
N GLY A 236 13.05 -7.23 4.13
CA GLY A 236 12.79 -8.65 4.41
C GLY A 236 14.04 -9.49 4.67
N ARG A 237 15.15 -9.22 3.97
CA ARG A 237 16.45 -9.88 4.21
C ARG A 237 17.09 -9.51 5.56
N MET A 238 16.75 -8.33 6.07
CA MET A 238 17.32 -7.71 7.26
C MET A 238 16.49 -7.97 8.54
N GLY A 239 15.32 -8.60 8.42
CA GLY A 239 14.43 -8.84 9.57
C GLY A 239 14.05 -7.52 10.26
N HIS A 240 14.04 -7.52 11.60
CA HIS A 240 13.65 -6.36 12.41
C HIS A 240 14.78 -5.35 12.69
N LEU A 241 15.99 -5.57 12.17
CA LEU A 241 17.12 -4.67 12.44
C LEU A 241 16.84 -3.19 12.14
N PRO A 242 16.20 -2.83 11.01
CA PRO A 242 15.85 -1.43 10.74
C PRO A 242 14.79 -0.88 11.72
N ASP A 243 13.99 -1.75 12.32
CA ASP A 243 12.90 -1.37 13.22
C ASP A 243 13.37 -1.11 14.65
N TYR A 244 14.51 -1.67 15.05
CA TYR A 244 15.04 -1.53 16.40
C TYR A 244 15.68 -0.14 16.61
N PRO A 245 15.13 0.73 17.48
CA PRO A 245 15.57 2.12 17.60
C PRO A 245 16.98 2.28 18.18
N PHE A 246 17.48 1.26 18.88
CA PHE A 246 18.80 1.25 19.51
C PHE A 246 19.90 0.69 18.60
N MET A 247 19.53 0.09 17.46
CA MET A 247 20.44 -0.72 16.67
C MET A 247 21.39 0.11 15.81
N ARG A 248 22.64 -0.34 15.73
CA ARG A 248 23.65 0.19 14.79
C ARG A 248 24.28 -0.99 14.09
N TYR A 249 24.30 -0.95 12.78
CA TYR A 249 24.75 -2.09 11.98
C TYR A 249 25.33 -1.64 10.65
N MET A 250 26.14 -2.51 10.07
CA MET A 250 26.72 -2.35 8.75
C MET A 250 26.39 -3.58 7.91
N TYR A 251 26.06 -3.37 6.64
CA TYR A 251 25.77 -4.45 5.70
C TYR A 251 26.24 -4.10 4.28
N PRO A 252 26.67 -5.09 3.48
CA PRO A 252 26.95 -4.90 2.07
C PRO A 252 25.62 -4.86 1.29
N ALA A 253 25.11 -3.65 1.03
CA ALA A 253 23.95 -3.47 0.17
C ALA A 253 24.33 -3.84 -1.27
N LYS A 254 23.50 -4.66 -1.94
CA LYS A 254 23.87 -5.22 -3.25
C LYS A 254 24.13 -4.17 -4.33
N TRP A 255 23.40 -3.05 -4.28
CA TRP A 255 23.51 -1.93 -5.22
C TRP A 255 24.68 -0.99 -4.92
N SER A 256 25.22 -1.02 -3.70
CA SER A 256 26.25 -0.10 -3.25
C SER A 256 27.60 -0.81 -3.33
N GLY A 257 28.54 -0.28 -4.12
CA GLY A 257 29.91 -0.80 -4.18
C GLY A 257 30.67 -0.73 -2.84
N GLN A 258 30.03 -0.17 -1.80
CA GLN A 258 30.54 -0.03 -0.44
C GLN A 258 29.51 -0.52 0.59
N PRO A 259 29.95 -0.97 1.78
CA PRO A 259 29.05 -1.28 2.87
C PRO A 259 28.25 -0.05 3.34
N ILE A 260 26.97 -0.25 3.62
CA ILE A 260 26.08 0.75 4.22
C ILE A 260 26.16 0.65 5.74
N PHE A 261 26.34 1.80 6.40
CA PHE A 261 26.26 1.92 7.85
C PHE A 261 24.93 2.58 8.26
N LYS A 262 24.18 1.90 9.13
CA LYS A 262 22.91 2.36 9.71
C LYS A 262 23.08 2.67 11.19
N ASN A 263 22.58 3.82 11.61
CA ASN A 263 22.60 4.27 13.01
C ASN A 263 21.19 4.67 13.42
N ASN A 264 20.37 3.68 13.77
CA ASN A 264 18.95 3.88 14.05
C ASN A 264 18.71 4.89 15.19
N PRO A 265 19.54 4.97 16.27
CA PRO A 265 19.36 6.02 17.28
C PRO A 265 19.42 7.43 16.70
N ARG A 266 20.38 7.68 15.79
CA ARG A 266 20.52 8.98 15.14
C ARG A 266 19.39 9.23 14.14
N ASP A 267 19.11 8.22 13.30
CA ASP A 267 18.07 8.30 12.28
C ASP A 267 16.70 8.57 12.93
N TYR A 268 16.44 7.96 14.08
CA TYR A 268 15.23 8.19 14.85
C TYR A 268 15.09 9.63 15.36
N LEU A 269 16.14 10.20 15.94
CA LEU A 269 16.09 11.60 16.41
C LEU A 269 15.85 12.56 15.26
N ASN A 270 16.49 12.31 14.11
CA ASN A 270 16.27 13.10 12.91
C ASN A 270 14.83 12.95 12.41
N GLY A 271 14.32 11.72 12.32
CA GLY A 271 12.94 11.44 11.95
C GLY A 271 11.94 12.13 12.88
N MET A 272 12.16 12.08 14.20
CA MET A 272 11.33 12.79 15.17
C MET A 272 11.40 14.32 14.98
N GLY A 273 12.60 14.88 14.83
CA GLY A 273 12.76 16.31 14.56
C GLY A 273 12.06 16.75 13.27
N GLN A 274 12.08 15.92 12.24
CA GLN A 274 11.43 16.19 10.97
C GLN A 274 9.91 16.03 11.05
N MET A 275 9.39 15.05 11.80
CA MET A 275 7.95 14.92 12.10
C MET A 275 7.42 16.15 12.83
N ILE A 276 8.14 16.63 13.85
CA ILE A 276 7.75 17.84 14.60
C ILE A 276 7.77 19.05 13.67
N GLN A 277 8.78 19.17 12.80
CA GLN A 277 8.84 20.25 11.81
C GLN A 277 7.66 20.20 10.84
N ALA A 278 7.37 19.02 10.27
CA ALA A 278 6.24 18.82 9.37
C ALA A 278 4.91 19.21 10.03
N MET A 279 4.68 18.75 11.25
CA MET A 279 3.47 19.08 12.02
C MET A 279 3.38 20.57 12.39
N ARG A 280 4.50 21.23 12.69
CA ARG A 280 4.54 22.69 12.89
C ARG A 280 4.22 23.45 11.61
N CYS A 281 4.76 23.02 10.46
CA CYS A 281 4.43 23.58 9.16
C CYS A 281 2.92 23.51 8.90
N VAL A 282 2.28 22.37 9.20
CA VAL A 282 0.83 22.19 9.10
C VAL A 282 0.08 23.18 10.02
N LEU A 283 0.45 23.27 11.30
CA LEU A 283 -0.21 24.18 12.25
C LEU A 283 -0.04 25.67 11.90
N THR A 284 1.08 26.04 11.28
CA THR A 284 1.42 27.44 10.96
C THR A 284 1.09 27.84 9.52
N GLY A 285 0.61 26.90 8.70
CA GLY A 285 0.35 27.11 7.28
C GLY A 285 1.61 27.41 6.45
N GLN A 286 2.79 27.05 6.95
CA GLN A 286 4.06 27.30 6.27
C GLN A 286 4.48 26.08 5.44
N PRO A 287 5.15 26.28 4.29
CA PRO A 287 5.67 25.16 3.51
C PRO A 287 6.75 24.41 4.29
N PHE A 288 6.69 23.09 4.21
CA PHE A 288 7.73 22.18 4.65
C PHE A 288 8.87 22.11 3.63
N VAL A 289 10.10 22.13 4.15
CA VAL A 289 11.33 22.02 3.38
C VAL A 289 12.13 20.83 3.89
N ILE A 290 12.57 19.97 2.97
CA ILE A 290 13.43 18.82 3.30
C ILE A 290 14.77 19.28 3.89
N ASN A 291 15.44 18.39 4.62
CA ASN A 291 16.67 18.68 5.38
C ASN A 291 16.52 19.75 6.47
N GLN A 292 15.29 20.11 6.87
CA GLN A 292 15.01 20.94 8.03
C GLN A 292 14.37 20.13 9.15
N TYR A 293 14.80 20.40 10.38
CA TYR A 293 14.41 19.65 11.57
C TYR A 293 14.02 20.64 12.66
N ALA A 294 12.95 20.34 13.39
CA ALA A 294 12.55 21.17 14.51
C ALA A 294 13.65 21.15 15.58
N PRO A 295 14.08 22.32 16.10
CA PRO A 295 15.00 22.34 17.22
C PRO A 295 14.31 21.72 18.44
N LEU A 296 14.91 20.67 18.98
CA LEU A 296 14.54 20.09 20.25
C LEU A 296 15.33 20.81 21.35
N SER A 297 14.70 21.07 22.50
CA SER A 297 15.45 21.58 23.66
C SER A 297 16.48 20.52 24.11
N GLU A 298 17.52 20.96 24.82
CA GLU A 298 18.54 20.06 25.36
C GLU A 298 17.91 19.00 26.27
N ASP A 299 16.93 19.39 27.09
CA ASP A 299 16.20 18.47 27.98
C ASP A 299 15.39 17.41 27.21
N VAL A 300 14.65 17.83 26.18
CA VAL A 300 13.89 16.90 25.30
C VAL A 300 14.85 15.93 24.61
N THR A 301 15.93 16.46 24.03
CA THR A 301 16.95 15.67 23.33
C THR A 301 17.61 14.66 24.27
N PHE A 302 17.97 15.08 25.48
CA PHE A 302 18.57 14.22 26.50
C PHE A 302 17.63 13.10 26.92
N LYS A 303 16.37 13.41 27.22
CA LYS A 303 15.35 12.43 27.65
C LYS A 303 15.06 11.39 26.56
N ILE A 304 14.90 11.81 25.30
CA ILE A 304 14.66 10.87 24.19
C ILE A 304 15.89 9.99 23.97
N ASN A 305 17.10 10.56 23.98
CA ASN A 305 18.34 9.77 23.84
C ASN A 305 18.48 8.73 24.94
N ALA A 306 18.26 9.14 26.19
CA ALA A 306 18.30 8.24 27.34
C ALA A 306 17.27 7.11 27.19
N LEU A 307 16.04 7.44 26.74
CA LEU A 307 15.02 6.44 26.48
C LEU A 307 15.46 5.46 25.39
N VAL A 308 15.85 5.93 24.21
CA VAL A 308 16.29 5.09 23.08
C VAL A 308 17.45 4.16 23.47
N GLN A 309 18.38 4.63 24.29
CA GLN A 309 19.47 3.77 24.81
C GLN A 309 18.95 2.73 25.81
N MET A 310 18.04 3.10 26.71
CA MET A 310 17.38 2.15 27.63
C MET A 310 16.46 1.16 26.93
N LEU A 311 16.12 1.41 25.67
CA LEU A 311 15.29 0.58 24.82
C LEU A 311 16.06 -0.54 24.12
N GLU A 312 17.32 -0.82 24.47
CA GLU A 312 18.13 -1.97 24.00
C GLU A 312 17.49 -3.32 24.37
N ASN A 313 16.38 -3.63 23.73
CA ASN A 313 15.52 -4.77 23.97
C ASN A 313 14.70 -5.07 22.71
N THR A 314 14.79 -6.29 22.20
CA THR A 314 14.08 -6.73 20.99
C THR A 314 12.58 -6.90 21.20
N ASN A 315 12.08 -6.85 22.44
CA ASN A 315 10.65 -6.98 22.74
C ASN A 315 9.92 -5.63 22.69
N ALA A 316 9.16 -5.39 21.61
CA ALA A 316 8.38 -4.18 21.42
C ALA A 316 7.41 -3.85 22.57
N LYS A 317 6.84 -4.85 23.26
CA LYS A 317 5.92 -4.60 24.40
C LYS A 317 6.65 -4.02 25.60
N VAL A 318 7.89 -4.45 25.84
CA VAL A 318 8.73 -3.88 26.90
C VAL A 318 9.09 -2.45 26.54
N ARG A 319 9.47 -2.19 25.29
CA ARG A 319 9.81 -0.85 24.83
C ARG A 319 8.63 0.12 24.91
N THR A 320 7.45 -0.32 24.46
CA THR A 320 6.20 0.46 24.52
C THR A 320 5.83 0.83 25.96
N ARG A 321 6.01 -0.10 26.91
CA ARG A 321 5.77 0.18 28.33
C ARG A 321 6.72 1.25 28.87
N LYS A 322 8.01 1.13 28.58
CA LYS A 322 9.02 2.13 28.98
C LYS A 322 8.72 3.50 28.39
N TRP A 323 8.22 3.57 27.15
CA TRP A 323 7.72 4.81 26.55
C TRP A 323 6.56 5.42 27.34
N ALA A 324 5.54 4.62 27.65
CA ALA A 324 4.38 5.11 28.40
C ALA A 324 4.78 5.62 29.80
N GLU A 325 5.60 4.86 30.53
CA GLU A 325 6.15 5.24 31.84
C GLU A 325 6.95 6.55 31.76
N ALA A 326 7.79 6.69 30.72
CA ALA A 326 8.55 7.91 30.49
C ALA A 326 7.63 9.11 30.22
N LEU A 327 6.67 8.98 29.30
CA LEU A 327 5.74 10.06 28.94
C LEU A 327 4.85 10.52 30.10
N ASP A 328 4.46 9.62 31.00
CA ASP A 328 3.72 9.97 32.24
C ASP A 328 4.56 10.80 33.21
N SER A 329 5.88 10.61 33.21
CA SER A 329 6.81 11.37 34.07
C SER A 329 7.28 12.69 33.45
N TRP A 330 7.16 12.84 32.12
CA TRP A 330 7.75 13.96 31.41
C TRP A 330 6.87 15.21 31.48
N THR A 331 7.51 16.30 31.90
CA THR A 331 7.00 17.66 31.83
C THR A 331 7.91 18.47 30.93
N PHE A 332 7.34 19.14 29.94
CA PHE A 332 8.04 20.13 29.10
C PHE A 332 7.25 21.43 29.15
N ASP A 333 7.95 22.55 29.30
CA ASP A 333 7.36 23.91 29.40
C ASP A 333 6.20 24.01 30.42
N GLY A 334 6.33 23.31 31.55
CA GLY A 334 5.33 23.29 32.63
C GLY A 334 4.08 22.46 32.35
N GLN A 335 3.99 21.79 31.20
CA GLN A 335 2.90 20.88 30.87
C GLN A 335 3.32 19.42 31.02
N CYS A 336 2.54 18.67 31.79
CA CYS A 336 2.66 17.21 31.80
C CYS A 336 2.19 16.68 30.44
N PHE A 337 3.01 15.83 29.82
CA PHE A 337 2.65 15.22 28.55
C PHE A 337 1.62 14.11 28.78
N GLY A 338 1.93 13.17 29.68
CA GLY A 338 1.07 12.03 29.96
C GLY A 338 1.01 11.06 28.78
N ALA A 339 1.06 9.77 29.06
CA ALA A 339 0.97 8.75 28.03
C ALA A 339 -0.35 8.85 27.25
N PRO A 340 -0.33 8.49 25.94
CA PRO A 340 -1.56 8.24 25.21
C PRO A 340 -2.25 6.99 25.80
N PRO A 341 -3.57 6.82 25.59
CA PRO A 341 -4.26 5.57 25.89
C PRO A 341 -3.54 4.37 25.25
N PRO A 342 -3.63 3.16 25.82
CA PRO A 342 -3.07 1.98 25.15
C PRO A 342 -3.66 1.80 23.75
N PHE A 343 -2.80 1.58 22.76
CA PHE A 343 -3.23 1.29 21.40
C PHE A 343 -4.09 0.02 21.34
N ARG A 344 -5.16 0.07 20.54
CA ARG A 344 -6.06 -1.05 20.29
C ARG A 344 -6.39 -1.08 18.81
N ALA A 345 -5.88 -2.09 18.09
CA ALA A 345 -6.08 -2.24 16.66
C ALA A 345 -7.57 -2.27 16.28
N ASP A 346 -8.40 -3.03 17.00
CA ASP A 346 -9.80 -3.22 16.60
C ASP A 346 -10.73 -2.08 17.04
N ALA A 347 -10.26 -1.12 17.84
CA ALA A 347 -11.13 -0.13 18.49
C ALA A 347 -11.92 0.73 17.49
N TRP A 348 -11.25 1.23 16.44
CA TRP A 348 -11.88 2.06 15.41
C TRP A 348 -12.91 1.29 14.58
N LEU A 349 -12.57 0.06 14.16
CA LEU A 349 -13.49 -0.78 13.39
C LEU A 349 -14.70 -1.22 14.25
N ASP A 350 -14.47 -1.53 15.52
CA ASP A 350 -15.53 -1.87 16.47
C ASP A 350 -16.50 -0.70 16.70
N GLU A 351 -15.99 0.53 16.80
CA GLU A 351 -16.80 1.74 16.86
C GLU A 351 -17.62 1.93 15.59
N TYR A 352 -16.99 1.82 14.42
CA TYR A 352 -17.66 1.93 13.12
C TYR A 352 -18.84 0.97 13.00
N LYS A 353 -18.64 -0.31 13.35
CA LYS A 353 -19.67 -1.35 13.29
C LYS A 353 -20.86 -1.09 14.21
N ARG A 354 -20.65 -0.41 15.34
CA ARG A 354 -21.71 -0.03 16.29
C ARG A 354 -22.37 1.29 15.96
N THR A 355 -21.78 2.09 15.07
CA THR A 355 -22.28 3.40 14.67
C THR A 355 -23.36 3.26 13.61
N ALA A 356 -24.47 4.00 13.79
CA ALA A 356 -25.55 4.07 12.80
C ALA A 356 -25.01 4.54 11.43
N LEU A 357 -25.54 3.99 10.34
CA LEU A 357 -25.01 4.15 8.98
C LEU A 357 -24.82 5.63 8.58
N GLU A 358 -25.78 6.49 8.90
CA GLU A 358 -25.75 7.92 8.63
C GLU A 358 -24.64 8.68 9.37
N ASN A 359 -24.11 8.12 10.46
CA ASN A 359 -23.06 8.70 11.29
C ASN A 359 -21.69 8.05 11.07
N GLN A 360 -21.62 6.95 10.32
CA GLN A 360 -20.36 6.24 10.03
C GLN A 360 -19.27 7.12 9.41
N PRO A 361 -19.57 8.08 8.51
CA PRO A 361 -18.57 9.03 8.00
C PRO A 361 -17.88 9.88 9.08
N GLY A 362 -18.50 9.99 10.26
CA GLY A 362 -17.97 10.72 11.40
C GLY A 362 -16.90 9.97 12.21
N THR A 363 -16.76 8.66 12.02
CA THR A 363 -15.88 7.79 12.82
C THR A 363 -14.42 7.85 12.39
N ASP A 364 -13.51 7.50 13.29
CA ASP A 364 -12.08 7.44 12.99
C ASP A 364 -11.73 6.39 11.92
N TYR A 365 -12.40 5.23 11.93
CA TYR A 365 -12.18 4.17 10.93
C TYR A 365 -12.47 4.68 9.50
N TYR A 366 -13.59 5.39 9.32
CA TYR A 366 -13.95 5.95 8.02
C TYR A 366 -12.92 6.99 7.55
N ARG A 367 -12.55 7.91 8.45
CA ARG A 367 -11.61 9.01 8.16
C ARG A 367 -10.19 8.52 7.90
N PHE A 368 -9.73 7.50 8.61
CA PHE A 368 -8.46 6.83 8.33
C PHE A 368 -8.44 6.22 6.94
N ASN A 369 -9.48 5.46 6.56
CA ASN A 369 -9.55 4.84 5.25
C ASN A 369 -9.61 5.89 4.11
N GLN A 370 -10.27 7.03 4.34
CA GLN A 370 -10.26 8.16 3.43
C GLN A 370 -8.85 8.76 3.28
N ALA A 371 -8.12 8.91 4.40
CA ALA A 371 -6.74 9.37 4.41
C ALA A 371 -5.78 8.41 3.69
N ALA A 372 -5.92 7.10 3.90
CA ALA A 372 -5.09 6.08 3.25
C ALA A 372 -5.26 6.09 1.73
N VAL A 373 -6.50 6.18 1.22
CA VAL A 373 -6.77 6.29 -0.23
C VAL A 373 -6.14 7.55 -0.82
N ARG A 374 -6.25 8.70 -0.13
CA ARG A 374 -5.64 9.97 -0.55
C ARG A 374 -4.12 9.92 -0.60
N HIS A 375 -3.52 9.25 0.38
CA HIS A 375 -2.08 9.06 0.42
C HIS A 375 -1.58 8.28 -0.80
N VAL A 376 -2.23 7.15 -1.12
CA VAL A 376 -1.87 6.34 -2.31
C VAL A 376 -2.06 7.13 -3.60
N GLN A 377 -3.14 7.91 -3.71
CA GLN A 377 -3.40 8.75 -4.87
C GLN A 377 -2.26 9.75 -5.10
N LEU A 378 -1.88 10.50 -4.04
CA LEU A 378 -0.79 11.46 -4.12
C LEU A 378 0.53 10.79 -4.54
N VAL A 379 0.91 9.70 -3.87
CA VAL A 379 2.17 9.00 -4.19
C VAL A 379 2.16 8.51 -5.64
N GLY A 380 1.04 7.90 -6.08
CA GLY A 380 0.92 7.41 -7.45
C GLY A 380 0.99 8.50 -8.51
N ASP A 381 0.46 9.69 -8.22
CA ASP A 381 0.49 10.81 -9.16
C ASP A 381 1.85 11.48 -9.25
N VAL A 382 2.56 11.62 -8.12
CA VAL A 382 3.93 12.13 -8.11
C VAL A 382 4.87 11.16 -8.82
N LEU A 383 4.81 9.86 -8.53
CA LEU A 383 5.67 8.87 -9.18
C LEU A 383 5.44 8.78 -10.69
N ARG A 384 4.19 8.91 -11.14
CA ARG A 384 3.89 8.93 -12.57
C ARG A 384 4.48 10.16 -13.24
N THR A 385 4.31 11.32 -12.63
CA THR A 385 4.71 12.61 -13.21
C THR A 385 6.22 12.80 -13.19
N ASP A 386 6.85 12.50 -12.05
CA ASP A 386 8.23 12.88 -11.79
C ASP A 386 9.22 11.73 -12.02
N ALA A 387 8.76 10.47 -11.94
CA ALA A 387 9.61 9.28 -12.08
C ALA A 387 9.26 8.42 -13.30
N ALA A 388 8.15 8.70 -14.00
CA ALA A 388 7.57 7.83 -15.03
C ALA A 388 7.25 6.40 -14.53
N ILE A 389 7.08 6.22 -13.22
CA ILE A 389 6.76 4.94 -12.58
C ILE A 389 5.26 4.85 -12.36
N THR A 390 4.64 3.77 -12.85
CA THR A 390 3.19 3.56 -12.70
C THR A 390 2.90 2.54 -11.62
N ILE A 391 2.41 3.00 -10.46
CA ILE A 391 1.90 2.10 -9.40
C ILE A 391 0.37 1.98 -9.40
N GLN A 392 -0.34 2.88 -10.10
CA GLN A 392 -1.79 2.87 -10.27
C GLN A 392 -2.14 3.23 -11.71
N GLU A 393 -3.05 2.49 -12.32
CA GLU A 393 -3.48 2.76 -13.69
C GLU A 393 -4.38 4.00 -13.80
N ASN A 394 -4.07 4.84 -14.79
CA ASN A 394 -4.91 5.91 -15.36
C ASN A 394 -5.88 6.62 -14.39
N PRO A 395 -5.41 7.44 -13.44
CA PRO A 395 -6.30 8.15 -12.50
C PRO A 395 -7.08 9.30 -13.11
N ASN A 396 -6.74 9.71 -14.35
CA ASN A 396 -7.40 10.80 -15.06
C ASN A 396 -8.50 10.32 -16.01
N CYS A 397 -8.94 9.08 -15.90
CA CYS A 397 -9.96 8.52 -16.77
C CYS A 397 -11.34 8.54 -16.10
N ALA A 398 -12.40 8.57 -16.91
CA ALA A 398 -13.75 8.50 -16.36
C ALA A 398 -13.99 7.16 -15.67
N VAL A 399 -14.46 7.22 -14.43
CA VAL A 399 -14.95 6.07 -13.68
C VAL A 399 -16.43 6.26 -13.45
N GLN A 400 -17.23 5.28 -13.86
CA GLN A 400 -18.67 5.29 -13.61
C GLN A 400 -19.05 4.01 -12.86
N ARG A 401 -19.70 4.17 -11.70
CA ARG A 401 -20.32 3.06 -10.97
C ARG A 401 -21.63 2.68 -11.66
N VAL A 402 -21.81 1.38 -11.90
CA VAL A 402 -22.92 0.86 -12.69
C VAL A 402 -23.45 -0.47 -12.15
N GLN A 403 -24.68 -0.78 -12.53
CA GLN A 403 -25.22 -2.14 -12.56
C GLN A 403 -25.53 -2.51 -14.01
N LEU A 404 -25.33 -3.78 -14.37
CA LEU A 404 -25.57 -4.28 -15.72
C LEU A 404 -26.66 -5.35 -15.68
N ALA A 405 -27.81 -5.07 -16.31
CA ALA A 405 -28.97 -5.95 -16.39
C ALA A 405 -29.10 -6.55 -17.80
N SER A 406 -29.21 -7.86 -17.91
CA SER A 406 -29.32 -8.56 -19.20
C SER A 406 -30.62 -8.23 -19.94
N ARG A 407 -30.55 -8.15 -21.27
CA ARG A 407 -31.73 -8.08 -22.17
C ARG A 407 -32.25 -9.44 -22.63
N SER A 408 -31.74 -10.56 -22.12
CA SER A 408 -32.17 -11.92 -22.47
C SER A 408 -33.64 -12.26 -22.14
N GLY A 409 -34.40 -11.32 -21.57
CA GLY A 409 -35.78 -11.54 -21.11
C GLY A 409 -35.89 -12.23 -19.75
N ARG A 410 -34.75 -12.44 -19.07
CA ARG A 410 -34.67 -12.93 -17.68
C ARG A 410 -34.13 -11.82 -16.78
N PRO A 411 -34.53 -11.72 -15.49
CA PRO A 411 -33.97 -10.75 -14.55
C PRO A 411 -32.58 -11.20 -14.11
N VAL A 412 -31.62 -11.14 -15.03
CA VAL A 412 -30.24 -11.57 -14.82
C VAL A 412 -29.34 -10.35 -14.84
N TYR A 413 -28.48 -10.25 -13.84
CA TYR A 413 -27.46 -9.22 -13.72
C TYR A 413 -26.08 -9.87 -13.78
N ILE A 414 -25.05 -9.06 -14.03
CA ILE A 414 -23.72 -9.42 -13.52
C ILE A 414 -23.83 -9.43 -12.00
N GLY A 415 -23.62 -10.60 -11.42
CA GLY A 415 -23.85 -10.89 -10.02
C GLY A 415 -22.59 -11.33 -9.28
N PRO A 416 -22.74 -11.71 -8.00
CA PRO A 416 -21.60 -12.01 -7.15
C PRO A 416 -20.71 -13.11 -7.70
N MET A 417 -19.41 -12.93 -7.56
CA MET A 417 -18.43 -13.88 -8.05
C MET A 417 -18.39 -15.18 -7.22
N SER A 418 -17.79 -16.22 -7.81
CA SER A 418 -17.41 -17.44 -7.12
C SER A 418 -15.91 -17.61 -7.14
N ARG A 419 -15.35 -17.93 -5.97
CA ARG A 419 -13.95 -18.33 -5.86
C ARG A 419 -13.80 -19.80 -6.24
N SER A 420 -12.75 -20.12 -6.97
CA SER A 420 -12.15 -21.44 -6.97
C SER A 420 -10.96 -21.45 -6.01
N SER A 421 -10.80 -22.50 -5.21
CA SER A 421 -9.70 -22.62 -4.26
C SER A 421 -8.64 -23.60 -4.76
N THR A 422 -7.39 -23.36 -4.36
CA THR A 422 -6.30 -24.33 -4.48
C THR A 422 -6.36 -25.35 -3.33
N LEU A 423 -5.62 -26.45 -3.43
CA LEU A 423 -5.50 -27.47 -2.39
C LEU A 423 -5.02 -26.93 -1.03
N LEU A 424 -4.34 -25.77 -1.03
CA LEU A 424 -3.83 -25.09 0.18
C LEU A 424 -4.70 -23.89 0.59
N GLY A 425 -5.92 -23.76 0.06
CA GLY A 425 -6.87 -22.71 0.45
C GLY A 425 -6.62 -21.34 -0.16
N GLY A 426 -5.69 -21.20 -1.12
CA GLY A 426 -5.52 -19.96 -1.90
C GLY A 426 -6.64 -19.80 -2.93
N ILE A 427 -7.03 -18.56 -3.24
CA ILE A 427 -7.95 -18.30 -4.37
C ILE A 427 -7.18 -18.54 -5.66
N LYS A 428 -7.71 -19.40 -6.54
CA LYS A 428 -7.13 -19.65 -7.87
C LYS A 428 -7.71 -18.68 -8.90
N TYR A 429 -9.03 -18.55 -8.93
CA TYR A 429 -9.76 -17.66 -9.85
C TYR A 429 -11.08 -17.19 -9.23
N CYS A 430 -11.50 -15.97 -9.56
CA CYS A 430 -12.78 -15.36 -9.19
C CYS A 430 -13.68 -15.21 -10.42
N PHE A 431 -14.70 -16.06 -10.56
CA PHE A 431 -15.58 -16.09 -11.73
C PHE A 431 -16.86 -15.29 -11.48
N PRO A 432 -17.26 -14.32 -12.32
CA PRO A 432 -18.54 -13.64 -12.17
C PRO A 432 -19.71 -14.59 -12.46
N ARG A 433 -20.80 -14.47 -11.69
CA ARG A 433 -22.03 -15.27 -11.91
C ARG A 433 -23.13 -14.45 -12.56
N ALA A 434 -24.02 -15.15 -13.25
CA ALA A 434 -25.35 -14.62 -13.53
C ALA A 434 -26.16 -14.66 -12.22
N ALA A 435 -26.76 -13.54 -11.80
CA ALA A 435 -27.59 -13.51 -10.58
C ALA A 435 -28.89 -12.74 -10.78
N THR A 436 -29.84 -12.95 -9.87
CA THR A 436 -31.11 -12.21 -9.83
C THR A 436 -31.03 -10.90 -9.06
N SER A 437 -29.88 -10.60 -8.44
CA SER A 437 -29.59 -9.36 -7.75
C SER A 437 -28.32 -8.73 -8.34
N PRO A 438 -28.33 -7.42 -8.64
CA PRO A 438 -27.15 -6.75 -9.19
C PRO A 438 -26.07 -6.56 -8.13
N ILE A 439 -24.82 -6.56 -8.58
CA ILE A 439 -23.69 -5.96 -7.83
C ILE A 439 -23.32 -4.61 -8.45
N SER A 440 -22.62 -3.80 -7.67
CA SER A 440 -21.99 -2.57 -8.18
C SER A 440 -20.67 -2.92 -8.86
N LEU A 441 -20.47 -2.36 -10.05
CA LEU A 441 -19.24 -2.47 -10.86
C LEU A 441 -18.75 -1.07 -11.19
N GLN A 442 -17.46 -0.91 -11.45
CA GLN A 442 -16.90 0.29 -12.06
C GLN A 442 -16.54 0.03 -13.51
N LEU A 443 -17.01 0.89 -14.41
CA LEU A 443 -16.47 1.00 -15.76
C LEU A 443 -15.44 2.12 -15.76
N VAL A 444 -14.19 1.74 -16.01
CA VAL A 444 -13.02 2.62 -15.97
C VAL A 444 -12.50 2.81 -17.39
N MET A 445 -12.56 4.02 -17.93
CA MET A 445 -12.04 4.30 -19.28
C MET A 445 -10.54 4.04 -19.34
N VAL A 446 -10.02 3.40 -20.38
CA VAL A 446 -8.57 3.13 -20.50
C VAL A 446 -7.91 3.83 -21.69
N ASP A 447 -8.67 4.60 -22.45
CA ASP A 447 -8.22 5.35 -23.63
C ASP A 447 -8.19 6.88 -23.39
N GLY A 448 -8.25 7.31 -22.13
CA GLY A 448 -8.13 8.72 -21.72
C GLY A 448 -9.41 9.56 -21.84
N ARG A 449 -10.52 8.98 -22.29
CA ARG A 449 -11.82 9.67 -22.38
C ARG A 449 -12.36 10.07 -20.99
N GLN A 450 -13.05 11.20 -20.96
CA GLN A 450 -13.61 11.84 -19.74
C GLN A 450 -15.08 11.48 -19.47
N ALA A 451 -15.69 10.64 -20.31
CA ALA A 451 -17.02 10.09 -20.09
C ALA A 451 -17.14 8.71 -20.76
N LEU A 452 -18.12 7.91 -20.30
CA LEU A 452 -18.49 6.68 -21.00
C LEU A 452 -19.14 7.03 -22.35
N GLU A 453 -18.55 6.56 -23.44
CA GLU A 453 -19.06 6.80 -24.79
C GLU A 453 -18.79 5.62 -25.71
N THR A 454 -19.64 5.49 -26.73
CA THR A 454 -19.51 4.43 -27.74
C THR A 454 -18.17 4.54 -28.47
N GLY A 455 -17.53 3.39 -28.68
CA GLY A 455 -16.19 3.30 -29.27
C GLY A 455 -15.05 3.48 -28.26
N GLY A 456 -15.37 3.77 -27.00
CA GLY A 456 -14.40 3.82 -25.91
C GLY A 456 -14.02 2.44 -25.38
N LEU A 457 -12.79 2.29 -24.90
CA LEU A 457 -12.35 1.09 -24.19
C LEU A 457 -12.50 1.28 -22.68
N VAL A 458 -13.12 0.31 -22.02
CA VAL A 458 -13.28 0.27 -20.56
C VAL A 458 -12.66 -0.98 -19.95
N LYS A 459 -12.16 -0.85 -18.72
CA LYS A 459 -12.02 -1.97 -17.79
C LYS A 459 -13.28 -2.11 -16.95
N ILE A 460 -13.56 -3.33 -16.54
CA ILE A 460 -14.68 -3.65 -15.66
C ILE A 460 -14.08 -4.11 -14.33
N ILE A 461 -14.19 -3.26 -13.32
CA ILE A 461 -13.67 -3.53 -11.97
C ILE A 461 -14.85 -3.91 -11.08
N THR A 462 -14.76 -5.05 -10.39
CA THR A 462 -15.75 -5.41 -9.37
C THR A 462 -15.46 -4.67 -8.07
N GLU A 463 -16.52 -4.19 -7.41
CA GLU A 463 -16.41 -3.63 -6.06
C GLU A 463 -16.54 -4.71 -4.98
N GLU A 464 -16.67 -5.98 -5.39
CA GLU A 464 -16.60 -7.12 -4.47
C GLU A 464 -15.19 -7.27 -3.93
N SER A 465 -15.01 -6.83 -2.69
CA SER A 465 -13.80 -7.09 -1.90
C SER A 465 -13.43 -8.56 -1.80
N ALA A 466 -14.39 -9.47 -2.01
CA ALA A 466 -14.14 -10.90 -1.98
C ALA A 466 -13.19 -11.31 -3.12
N VAL A 467 -13.03 -10.48 -4.13
CA VAL A 467 -12.05 -10.73 -5.17
C VAL A 467 -10.63 -10.35 -4.74
N GLY A 468 -10.49 -9.46 -3.75
CA GLY A 468 -9.20 -8.97 -3.30
C GLY A 468 -8.58 -8.04 -4.35
N PRO A 469 -7.25 -8.08 -4.56
CA PRO A 469 -6.59 -7.30 -5.59
C PRO A 469 -6.79 -7.82 -7.03
N GLU A 470 -7.36 -9.01 -7.19
CA GLU A 470 -7.67 -9.61 -8.49
C GLU A 470 -8.97 -9.09 -9.12
N ASP A 471 -9.28 -7.80 -9.05
CA ASP A 471 -10.63 -7.23 -9.25
C ASP A 471 -11.02 -6.83 -10.69
N CYS A 472 -10.13 -7.01 -11.67
CA CYS A 472 -10.35 -6.56 -13.04
C CYS A 472 -10.77 -7.73 -13.96
N LEU A 473 -11.94 -7.61 -14.57
CA LEU A 473 -12.52 -8.69 -15.38
C LEU A 473 -11.79 -8.85 -16.72
N GLY A 474 -11.40 -10.09 -17.05
CA GLY A 474 -10.78 -10.41 -18.34
C GLY A 474 -11.35 -11.65 -19.02
N ASP A 475 -11.19 -11.71 -20.35
CA ASP A 475 -11.50 -12.88 -21.19
C ASP A 475 -10.21 -13.65 -21.56
N TRP A 476 -10.06 -14.85 -21.01
CA TRP A 476 -8.82 -15.63 -21.08
C TRP A 476 -8.92 -16.77 -22.10
N ARG A 477 -9.23 -16.45 -23.37
CA ARG A 477 -9.15 -17.25 -24.61
C ARG A 477 -9.83 -18.64 -24.67
N THR A 478 -10.20 -19.28 -23.57
CA THR A 478 -11.03 -20.50 -23.60
C THR A 478 -12.50 -20.12 -23.43
N SER A 479 -13.42 -20.93 -23.97
CA SER A 479 -14.88 -20.65 -23.95
C SER A 479 -15.47 -20.49 -22.54
N ASP A 480 -14.74 -20.92 -21.50
CA ASP A 480 -15.14 -20.93 -20.10
C ASP A 480 -14.19 -20.09 -19.20
N SER A 481 -13.56 -19.05 -19.76
CA SER A 481 -12.53 -18.28 -19.05
C SER A 481 -12.83 -16.79 -18.93
N LEU A 482 -13.98 -16.45 -18.39
CA LEU A 482 -14.26 -15.09 -17.92
C LEU A 482 -14.02 -15.06 -16.41
N TYR A 483 -12.96 -14.38 -15.95
CA TYR A 483 -12.67 -14.25 -14.51
C TYR A 483 -11.93 -12.95 -14.18
N TYR A 484 -12.03 -12.51 -12.94
CA TYR A 484 -11.33 -11.35 -12.41
C TYR A 484 -9.88 -11.68 -12.06
N TYR A 485 -8.96 -10.78 -12.40
CA TYR A 485 -7.53 -10.88 -12.12
C TYR A 485 -6.92 -9.49 -11.85
N TYR A 486 -5.63 -9.44 -11.50
CA TYR A 486 -4.93 -8.17 -11.24
C TYR A 486 -5.07 -7.20 -12.39
N ASP A 487 -5.40 -5.96 -12.06
CA ASP A 487 -5.48 -4.87 -13.01
C ASP A 487 -4.19 -4.71 -13.83
N GLY A 488 -4.33 -4.72 -15.17
CA GLY A 488 -3.26 -4.61 -16.17
C GLY A 488 -2.53 -5.91 -16.50
N TYR A 489 -2.97 -7.04 -15.97
CA TYR A 489 -2.49 -8.34 -16.44
C TYR A 489 -3.10 -8.64 -17.82
N ALA A 490 -2.25 -8.75 -18.85
CA ALA A 490 -2.67 -8.86 -20.25
C ALA A 490 -3.74 -7.80 -20.63
N PRO A 491 -3.38 -6.51 -20.75
CA PRO A 491 -4.33 -5.39 -20.84
C PRO A 491 -5.41 -5.56 -21.90
N THR A 492 -5.07 -6.11 -23.08
CA THR A 492 -6.01 -6.36 -24.18
C THR A 492 -7.10 -7.37 -23.82
N ARG A 493 -6.87 -8.26 -22.86
CA ARG A 493 -7.87 -9.21 -22.35
C ARG A 493 -8.76 -8.61 -21.28
N GLN A 494 -8.35 -7.52 -20.64
CA GLN A 494 -9.11 -6.81 -19.62
C GLN A 494 -9.82 -5.56 -20.16
N SER A 495 -9.51 -5.14 -21.38
CA SER A 495 -10.15 -4.03 -22.07
C SER A 495 -11.38 -4.49 -22.85
N TRP A 496 -12.47 -3.75 -22.69
CA TRP A 496 -13.77 -4.01 -23.30
C TRP A 496 -14.22 -2.78 -24.10
N LEU A 497 -14.43 -2.94 -25.40
CA LEU A 497 -15.06 -1.94 -26.25
C LEU A 497 -16.52 -1.75 -25.86
N LEU A 498 -16.87 -0.52 -25.52
CA LEU A 498 -18.22 -0.10 -25.15
C LEU A 498 -19.00 0.34 -26.39
N GLU A 499 -20.13 -0.30 -26.66
CA GLU A 499 -20.99 -0.02 -27.82
C GLU A 499 -22.45 0.08 -27.40
N LYS A 500 -23.22 1.04 -27.96
CA LYS A 500 -24.69 0.95 -27.85
C LYS A 500 -25.22 -0.24 -28.66
N ALA A 501 -26.18 -0.96 -28.09
CA ALA A 501 -26.75 -2.16 -28.69
C ALA A 501 -27.46 -1.86 -30.02
N ASP A 502 -28.05 -0.67 -30.16
CA ASP A 502 -28.72 -0.19 -31.37
C ASP A 502 -27.74 0.32 -32.45
N GLY A 503 -26.44 0.36 -32.18
CA GLY A 503 -25.40 0.83 -33.09
C GLY A 503 -25.26 2.35 -33.17
N SER A 504 -25.99 3.11 -32.36
CA SER A 504 -25.83 4.57 -32.30
C SER A 504 -24.51 4.98 -31.62
N SER A 505 -23.98 6.15 -31.99
CA SER A 505 -22.75 6.71 -31.41
C SER A 505 -23.03 7.68 -30.27
N GLY A 506 -21.97 8.14 -29.60
CA GLY A 506 -22.04 9.18 -28.56
C GLY A 506 -22.07 8.64 -27.13
N PRO A 507 -22.41 9.51 -26.14
CA PRO A 507 -22.29 9.20 -24.73
C PRO A 507 -23.28 8.10 -24.31
N ILE A 508 -22.82 7.22 -23.43
CA ILE A 508 -23.66 6.23 -22.75
C ILE A 508 -24.39 6.92 -21.60
N ARG A 509 -25.68 6.61 -21.42
CA ARG A 509 -26.52 7.13 -20.33
C ARG A 509 -27.12 5.98 -19.55
N SER A 510 -27.49 6.25 -18.29
CA SER A 510 -28.28 5.31 -17.50
C SER A 510 -29.58 4.95 -18.24
N GLY A 511 -29.85 3.66 -18.39
CA GLY A 511 -30.95 3.08 -19.16
C GLY A 511 -30.59 2.67 -20.60
N ASP A 512 -29.43 3.06 -21.13
CA ASP A 512 -29.01 2.65 -22.46
C ASP A 512 -28.72 1.13 -22.51
N ALA A 513 -29.09 0.50 -23.62
CA ALA A 513 -28.66 -0.86 -23.93
C ALA A 513 -27.28 -0.83 -24.57
N ILE A 514 -26.34 -1.62 -24.05
CA ILE A 514 -24.94 -1.67 -24.47
C ILE A 514 -24.47 -3.10 -24.74
N ARG A 515 -23.35 -3.22 -25.47
CA ARG A 515 -22.50 -4.41 -25.56
C ARG A 515 -21.09 -4.06 -25.10
N LEU A 516 -20.45 -5.02 -24.45
CA LEU A 516 -19.06 -4.94 -23.97
C LEU A 516 -18.26 -6.03 -24.68
N ARG A 517 -17.46 -5.65 -25.70
CA ARG A 517 -16.66 -6.60 -26.50
C ARG A 517 -15.20 -6.59 -26.09
N ASN A 518 -14.64 -7.74 -25.83
CA ASN A 518 -13.23 -7.83 -25.47
C ASN A 518 -12.33 -7.34 -26.62
N GLN A 519 -11.31 -6.54 -26.29
CA GLN A 519 -10.38 -5.97 -27.29
C GLN A 519 -9.57 -7.05 -28.01
N GLU A 520 -9.19 -8.14 -27.32
CA GLU A 520 -8.39 -9.22 -27.90
C GLU A 520 -9.23 -10.29 -28.59
N THR A 521 -10.27 -10.81 -27.91
CA THR A 521 -11.06 -11.94 -28.44
C THR A 521 -12.20 -11.49 -29.34
N THR A 522 -12.56 -10.20 -29.34
CA THR A 522 -13.72 -9.60 -30.03
C THR A 522 -15.09 -10.13 -29.58
N LYS A 523 -15.12 -11.02 -28.60
CA LYS A 523 -16.35 -11.61 -28.04
C LYS A 523 -17.01 -10.65 -27.05
N ALA A 524 -18.34 -10.63 -27.04
CA ALA A 524 -19.12 -9.84 -26.10
C ALA A 524 -19.42 -10.63 -24.82
N ILE A 525 -19.51 -9.94 -23.68
CA ILE A 525 -19.98 -10.55 -22.42
C ILE A 525 -21.40 -11.05 -22.63
N SER A 526 -21.62 -12.34 -22.37
CA SER A 526 -22.90 -13.02 -22.53
C SER A 526 -23.44 -13.47 -21.18
N CYS A 527 -24.73 -13.27 -20.94
CA CYS A 527 -25.40 -13.95 -19.83
C CYS A 527 -25.53 -15.44 -20.18
N GLY A 528 -24.69 -16.29 -19.56
CA GLY A 528 -24.92 -17.74 -19.59
C GLY A 528 -26.08 -18.13 -18.69
N ARG A 529 -26.27 -19.45 -18.46
CA ARG A 529 -27.33 -19.94 -17.57
C ARG A 529 -27.03 -19.67 -16.10
N GLU A 530 -25.82 -20.01 -15.66
CA GLU A 530 -25.37 -19.93 -14.27
C GLU A 530 -24.11 -19.05 -14.14
N TRP A 531 -23.22 -19.16 -15.12
CA TRP A 531 -21.99 -18.38 -15.22
C TRP A 531 -22.07 -17.37 -16.34
N LEU A 532 -21.37 -16.25 -16.22
CA LEU A 532 -21.13 -15.39 -17.36
C LEU A 532 -20.06 -16.01 -18.26
N SER A 533 -20.18 -15.76 -19.56
CA SER A 533 -19.22 -16.21 -20.57
C SER A 533 -19.03 -15.12 -21.63
N THR A 534 -18.29 -15.42 -22.70
CA THR A 534 -18.19 -14.54 -23.86
C THR A 534 -18.67 -15.22 -25.13
N SER A 535 -19.36 -14.48 -26.01
CA SER A 535 -19.93 -14.98 -27.26
C SER A 535 -19.59 -14.05 -28.42
N SER A 536 -19.37 -14.63 -29.61
CA SER A 536 -19.19 -13.86 -30.85
C SER A 536 -20.51 -13.37 -31.45
N GLY A 537 -21.65 -13.86 -30.96
CA GLY A 537 -22.99 -13.49 -31.44
C GLY A 537 -23.49 -12.13 -30.97
N THR A 538 -24.49 -11.59 -31.68
CA THR A 538 -25.20 -10.34 -31.35
C THR A 538 -26.62 -10.61 -30.84
N SER A 539 -26.84 -11.72 -30.13
CA SER A 539 -28.15 -12.03 -29.54
C SER A 539 -28.46 -11.10 -28.35
N ALA A 540 -29.71 -11.11 -27.88
CA ALA A 540 -30.11 -10.40 -26.67
C ALA A 540 -29.34 -10.86 -25.41
N ASP A 541 -28.68 -12.02 -25.45
CA ASP A 541 -27.86 -12.53 -24.35
C ASP A 541 -26.53 -11.77 -24.19
N THR A 542 -26.08 -11.04 -25.21
CA THR A 542 -24.85 -10.22 -25.17
C THR A 542 -25.12 -8.73 -24.94
N GLU A 543 -26.39 -8.37 -24.71
CA GLU A 543 -26.82 -7.00 -24.49
C GLU A 543 -27.17 -6.75 -23.02
N TRP A 544 -26.70 -5.63 -22.50
CA TRP A 544 -26.84 -5.22 -21.10
C TRP A 544 -27.44 -3.82 -21.03
N VAL A 545 -28.46 -3.63 -20.21
CA VAL A 545 -28.95 -2.30 -19.82
C VAL A 545 -28.05 -1.78 -18.69
N ILE A 546 -27.45 -0.63 -18.90
CA ILE A 546 -26.55 0.01 -17.94
C ILE A 546 -27.34 0.93 -17.00
N HIS A 547 -27.16 0.80 -15.70
CA HIS A 547 -27.78 1.67 -14.69
C HIS A 547 -26.69 2.36 -13.89
N TYR A 548 -26.66 3.69 -13.88
CA TYR A 548 -25.69 4.46 -13.09
C TYR A 548 -26.10 4.48 -11.63
N LEU A 549 -25.12 4.37 -10.74
CA LEU A 549 -25.28 4.39 -9.29
C LEU A 549 -24.86 5.72 -8.67
#